data_AF-A0A933BTC4-F1
#
_entry.id   AF-A0A933BTC4-F1
#
_cell.length_a   1.000
_cell.length_b   1.000
_cell.length_c   1.000
_cell.angle_alpha   90.00
_cell.angle_beta   90.00
_cell.angle_gamma   90.00
#
_symmetry.space_group_name_H-M   'P 1'
#
loop_
_entity.id
_entity.type
_entity.pdbx_description
1 polymer ?
#
loop_
_entity_poly.entity_id
_entity_poly.type
_entity_poly.pdbx_seq_one_letter_code
_entity_poly.pdbx_strand_id
1 'polypeptide(L)' 'MRIERGGNSSLAATLGTVRSTGQTLTAALRLGDQEWRLVLEAEEIRSLHAAIHEWFKTQESGLPGPGRGER' A
#
# COMPACT_ATOMS: atom_id res chain seq x y z
N MET A 1 5.41 -2.31 -8.43
CA MET A 1 5.76 -0.89 -8.64
C MET A 1 6.68 -0.41 -7.51
N ARG A 2 7.82 0.23 -7.82
CA ARG A 2 8.79 0.77 -6.85
C ARG A 2 9.06 2.23 -7.20
N ILE A 3 8.76 3.15 -6.29
CA ILE A 3 9.16 4.57 -6.41
C ILE A 3 10.23 4.80 -5.36
N GLU A 4 11.49 4.89 -5.78
CA GLU A 4 12.60 5.21 -4.88
C GLU A 4 12.99 6.67 -4.99
N ARG A 5 13.13 7.34 -3.84
CA ARG A 5 13.96 8.53 -3.71
C ARG A 5 15.17 8.15 -2.88
N GLY A 6 16.33 8.07 -3.52
CA GLY A 6 17.60 7.89 -2.82
C GLY A 6 17.89 9.09 -1.92
N GLY A 7 18.31 8.81 -0.69
CA GLY A 7 18.94 9.81 0.17
C GLY A 7 17.99 10.53 1.11
N ASN A 8 18.28 10.33 2.38
CA ASN A 8 17.85 11.06 3.57
C ASN A 8 17.33 12.50 3.29
N SER A 9 16.03 12.66 3.05
CA SER A 9 15.35 13.96 3.05
C SER A 9 13.85 13.70 3.18
N SER A 10 13.29 14.14 4.29
CA SER A 10 11.85 14.28 4.52
C SER A 10 11.23 15.02 3.33
N LEU A 11 10.73 14.27 2.34
CA LEU A 11 9.88 14.83 1.32
C LEU A 11 8.48 14.31 1.60
N ALA A 12 7.61 15.20 2.06
CA ALA A 12 6.21 14.88 2.24
C ALA A 12 5.63 14.47 0.89
N ALA A 13 5.29 13.19 0.76
CA ALA A 13 4.55 12.66 -0.37
C ALA A 13 3.06 12.79 -0.05
N THR A 14 2.33 13.60 -0.82
CA THR A 14 0.88 13.68 -0.68
C THR A 14 0.25 12.93 -1.84
N LEU A 15 -0.51 11.88 -1.49
CA LEU A 15 -1.41 11.23 -2.43
C LEU A 15 -2.68 12.07 -2.50
N GLY A 16 -2.98 12.60 -3.68
CA GLY A 16 -4.22 13.31 -3.96
C GLY A 16 -5.41 12.36 -4.11
N THR A 17 -6.51 12.86 -4.65
CA THR A 17 -7.71 12.06 -4.89
C THR A 17 -7.41 10.90 -5.84
N VAL A 18 -7.81 9.69 -5.43
CA VAL A 18 -7.76 8.50 -6.26
C VAL A 18 -9.05 8.41 -7.08
N ARG A 19 -8.94 8.21 -8.39
CA ARG A 19 -10.07 7.98 -9.31
C ARG A 19 -10.00 6.57 -9.88
N SER A 20 -11.16 5.92 -10.02
CA SER A 20 -11.29 4.59 -10.61
C SER A 20 -12.18 4.63 -11.84
N THR A 21 -11.76 3.96 -12.91
CA THR A 21 -12.55 3.78 -14.14
C THR A 21 -12.91 2.30 -14.40
N GLY A 22 -12.93 1.48 -13.35
CA GLY A 22 -13.21 0.04 -13.43
C GLY A 22 -12.03 -0.80 -13.98
N GLN A 23 -11.22 -0.23 -14.87
CA GLN A 23 -10.02 -0.88 -15.43
C GLN A 23 -8.71 -0.28 -14.91
N THR A 24 -8.73 0.97 -14.45
CA THR A 24 -7.54 1.66 -13.94
C THR A 24 -7.85 2.47 -12.69
N LEU A 25 -6.91 2.52 -11.76
CA LEU A 25 -6.85 3.50 -10.68
C LEU A 25 -5.81 4.56 -11.05
N THR A 26 -6.19 5.82 -10.96
CA THR A 26 -5.28 6.95 -11.17
C THR A 26 -5.25 7.83 -9.94
N ALA A 27 -4.06 8.25 -9.52
CA ALA A 27 -3.89 9.18 -8.42
C ALA A 27 -2.80 10.21 -8.76
N ALA A 28 -3.01 11.46 -8.34
CA ALA A 28 -1.96 12.46 -8.35
C ALA A 28 -1.04 12.23 -7.13
N LEU A 29 0.26 12.24 -7.35
CA LEU A 29 1.27 12.13 -6.31
C LEU A 29 2.13 13.38 -6.35
N ARG A 30 2.13 14.17 -5.29
CA ARG A 30 3.01 15.33 -5.18
C ARG A 30 4.21 15.00 -4.32
N LEU A 31 5.40 15.20 -4.87
CA LEU A 31 6.69 15.02 -4.22
C LEU A 31 7.42 16.37 -4.24
N GLY A 32 7.23 17.16 -3.18
CA GLY A 32 7.77 18.52 -3.11
C GLY A 32 7.04 19.47 -4.06
N ASP A 33 7.77 19.99 -5.04
CA ASP A 33 7.29 20.83 -6.14
C ASP A 33 6.96 20.03 -7.41
N GLN A 34 7.26 18.72 -7.43
CA GLN A 34 6.98 17.85 -8.56
C GLN A 34 5.62 17.17 -8.44
N GLU A 35 4.87 17.14 -9.54
CA GLU A 35 3.62 16.41 -9.67
C GLU A 35 3.81 15.18 -10.56
N TRP A 36 3.43 14.03 -10.02
CA TRP A 36 3.51 12.72 -10.66
C TRP A 36 2.11 12.14 -10.78
N ARG A 37 1.90 11.27 -11.77
CA ARG A 37 0.65 10.51 -11.91
C ARG A 37 0.94 9.04 -11.67
N LEU A 38 0.33 8.50 -10.63
CA LEU A 38 0.26 7.06 -10.38
C LEU A 38 -0.89 6.50 -11.22
N VAL A 39 -0.61 5.51 -12.05
CA VAL A 39 -1.61 4.72 -12.78
C VAL A 39 -1.38 3.26 -12.41
N LEU A 40 -2.44 2.59 -11.97
CA LEU A 40 -2.46 1.15 -11.70
C LEU A 40 -3.53 0.50 -12.57
N GLU A 41 -3.16 -0.57 -13.26
CA GLU A 41 -4.10 -1.35 -14.05
C GLU A 41 -4.85 -2.38 -13.20
N ALA A 42 -6.01 -2.85 -13.67
CA ALA A 42 -6.87 -3.77 -12.94
C ALA A 42 -6.15 -5.03 -12.43
N GLU A 43 -5.19 -5.55 -13.19
CA GLU A 43 -4.38 -6.70 -12.78
C GLU A 43 -3.44 -6.38 -11.62
N GLU A 44 -2.80 -5.22 -11.67
CA GLU A 44 -1.92 -4.73 -10.62
C GLU A 44 -2.70 -4.42 -9.33
N ILE A 45 -3.93 -3.91 -9.47
CA ILE A 45 -4.84 -3.65 -8.34
C ILE A 45 -5.22 -4.95 -7.65
N ARG A 46 -5.58 -6.00 -8.41
CA ARG A 46 -5.89 -7.32 -7.83
C ARG A 46 -4.68 -7.91 -7.12
N SER A 47 -3.52 -7.84 -7.74
CA SER A 47 -2.26 -8.33 -7.16
C SER A 47 -1.91 -7.57 -5.87
N LEU A 48 -2.06 -6.24 -5.87
CA LEU A 48 -1.83 -5.41 -4.69
C LEU A 48 -2.83 -5.72 -3.56
N HIS A 49 -4.10 -5.89 -3.90
CA HIS A 49 -5.14 -6.26 -2.93
C HIS A 49 -4.85 -7.62 -2.29
N ALA A 50 -4.46 -8.62 -3.08
CA ALA A 50 -4.09 -9.94 -2.56
C ALA A 50 -2.88 -9.87 -1.63
N ALA A 51 -1.83 -9.11 -1.99
CA ALA A 51 -0.65 -8.94 -1.15
C ALA A 51 -0.97 -8.25 0.18
N ILE A 52 -1.79 -7.20 0.16
CA ILE A 52 -2.23 -6.50 1.38
C ILE A 52 -3.05 -7.45 2.26
N HIS A 53 -3.96 -8.22 1.67
CA HIS A 53 -4.80 -9.16 2.39
C HIS A 53 -4.00 -10.28 3.07
N GLU A 54 -3.02 -10.87 2.39
CA GLU A 54 -2.12 -11.88 2.98
C GLU A 54 -1.24 -11.29 4.08
N TRP A 55 -0.78 -10.04 3.93
CA TRP A 55 -0.05 -9.36 4.99
C TRP A 55 -0.90 -9.19 6.25
N PHE A 56 -2.16 -8.75 6.13
CA PHE A 56 -3.06 -8.61 7.27
C PHE A 56 -3.35 -9.95 7.97
N LYS A 57 -3.59 -11.03 7.23
CA LYS A 57 -3.74 -12.38 7.83
C LYS A 57 -2.52 -12.80 8.64
N THR A 58 -1.33 -12.45 8.15
CA THR A 58 -0.06 -12.75 8.81
C THR A 58 0.09 -11.96 10.11
N GLN A 59 -0.43 -10.72 10.17
CA GLN A 59 -0.45 -9.91 11.39
C GLN A 59 -1.49 -10.41 12.42
N GLU A 60 -2.65 -10.89 11.96
CA GLU A 60 -3.69 -11.43 12.84
C GLU A 60 -3.34 -12.82 13.41
N SER A 61 -2.58 -13.63 12.68
CA SER A 61 -2.15 -14.97 13.14
C SER A 61 -0.99 -14.96 14.16
N GLY A 62 -0.57 -13.78 14.62
CA GLY A 62 0.52 -13.59 15.60
C GLY A 62 0.12 -13.67 17.08
N LEU A 63 -1.09 -14.13 17.43
CA LEU A 63 -1.46 -14.33 18.83
C LEU A 63 -0.93 -15.69 19.35
N PRO A 64 -0.02 -15.74 20.33
CA PRO A 64 0.08 -16.93 21.15
C PRO A 64 -1.25 -17.06 21.90
N GLY A 65 -2.01 -18.12 21.59
CA GLY A 65 -3.13 -18.49 22.45
C GLY A 65 -2.59 -18.64 23.87
N PRO A 66 -3.19 -17.99 24.88
CA PRO A 66 -2.80 -18.28 26.25
C PRO A 66 -3.18 -19.74 26.52
N GLY A 67 -2.16 -20.60 26.53
CA GLY A 67 -2.22 -21.85 27.25
C GLY A 67 -2.61 -21.53 28.68
N ARG A 68 -3.89 -21.71 29.01
CA ARG A 68 -4.28 -21.89 30.40
C ARG A 68 -3.72 -23.24 30.80
N GLY A 69 -2.64 -23.17 31.55
CA GLY A 69 -1.95 -24.32 32.11
C GLY A 69 -2.88 -25.23 32.89
N GLU A 70 -2.49 -26.48 32.89
CA GLU A 70 -2.86 -27.52 33.83
C GLU A 70 -2.82 -26.97 35.26
N ARG A 71 -3.98 -26.98 35.93
CA ARG A 71 -4.16 -27.33 37.34
C ARG A 71 -5.53 -27.96 37.53
#